data_AF-H1YZM8-F1
#
_entry.id   AF-H1YZM8-F1
#
_cell.length_a   1.000
_cell.length_b   1.000
_cell.length_c   1.000
_cell.angle_alpha   90.00
_cell.angle_beta   90.00
_cell.angle_gamma   90.00
#
_symmetry.space_group_name_H-M   'P 1'
#
loop_
_entity.id
_entity.type
_entity.pdbx_description
1 polymer ?
#
loop_
_entity_poly.entity_id
_entity_poly.type
_entity_poly.pdbx_seq_one_letter_code
_entity_poly.pdbx_strand_id
1 'polypeptide(L)'
;MVLSEVPCPKCGKTGLYVEKPSDNEVWVKCHECDLFLGMSDEDWHRIHNSPNLHEKIAKVYKTEYPKAVSGGSCRACKSGKDDLIFGICKSCLYKILIVILVIMVIGSYAVWMSVL
;
A
#
# COMPACT_ATOMS: atom_id res chain seq x y z
N MET A 1 -20.60 4.44 -11.49
CA MET A 1 -20.17 5.49 -12.45
C MET A 1 -18.67 5.32 -12.71
N VAL A 2 -18.20 5.27 -13.96
CA VAL A 2 -16.77 5.06 -14.27
C VAL A 2 -16.10 6.40 -14.57
N LEU A 3 -14.98 6.68 -13.90
CA LEU A 3 -14.15 7.87 -14.06
C LEU A 3 -13.01 7.56 -15.03
N SER A 4 -13.33 7.55 -16.32
CA SER A 4 -12.36 7.18 -17.38
C SER A 4 -11.22 8.20 -17.55
N GLU A 5 -11.43 9.45 -17.13
CA GLU A 5 -10.48 10.55 -17.29
C GLU A 5 -9.53 10.73 -16.10
N VAL A 6 -9.77 10.04 -14.98
CA VAL A 6 -8.96 10.20 -13.76
C VAL A 6 -8.00 9.01 -13.64
N PRO A 7 -6.67 9.25 -13.64
CA PRO A 7 -5.71 8.20 -13.34
C PRO A 7 -5.73 7.86 -11.84
N CYS A 8 -5.54 6.59 -11.53
CA CYS A 8 -5.50 6.09 -10.16
C CYS A 8 -4.31 6.68 -9.39
N PRO A 9 -4.50 7.24 -8.18
CA PRO A 9 -3.41 7.79 -7.38
C PRO A 9 -2.43 6.72 -6.88
N LYS A 10 -2.82 5.44 -6.87
CA LYS A 10 -1.97 4.31 -6.43
C LYS A 10 -1.18 3.69 -7.59
N CYS A 11 -1.83 3.42 -8.73
CA CYS A 11 -1.21 2.68 -9.84
C CYS A 11 -1.00 3.49 -11.12
N GLY A 12 -1.54 4.72 -11.21
CA GLY A 12 -1.41 5.60 -12.38
C GLY A 12 -2.26 5.21 -13.60
N LYS A 13 -2.95 4.07 -13.56
CA LYS A 13 -3.83 3.60 -14.65
C LYS A 13 -5.21 4.26 -14.61
N THR A 14 -5.84 4.42 -15.77
CA THR A 14 -7.24 4.85 -15.89
C THR A 14 -8.18 3.67 -15.63
N GLY A 15 -9.37 3.93 -15.09
CA GLY A 15 -10.31 2.87 -14.66
C GLY A 15 -10.71 2.94 -13.18
N LEU A 16 -10.75 4.15 -12.62
CA LEU A 16 -11.42 4.40 -11.36
C LEU A 16 -12.94 4.26 -11.56
N TYR A 17 -13.62 3.63 -10.62
CA TYR A 17 -15.08 3.55 -10.62
C TYR A 17 -15.64 3.90 -9.25
N VAL A 18 -16.86 4.42 -9.28
CA VAL A 18 -17.61 4.88 -8.13
C VAL A 18 -18.79 3.96 -7.91
N GLU A 19 -18.88 3.46 -6.69
CA GLU A 19 -19.95 2.61 -6.18
C GLU A 19 -20.63 3.34 -5.02
N LYS A 20 -21.97 3.35 -4.99
CA LYS A 20 -22.75 3.96 -3.89
C LYS A 20 -23.46 2.84 -3.12
N PRO A 21 -22.90 2.36 -2.00
CA PRO A 21 -23.55 1.34 -1.17
C PRO A 21 -24.76 1.87 -0.38
N SER A 22 -24.82 3.17 -0.10
CA SER A 22 -25.94 3.82 0.59
C SER A 22 -26.13 5.26 0.09
N ASP A 23 -27.22 5.92 0.51
CA ASP A 23 -27.51 7.30 0.14
C ASP A 23 -26.48 8.32 0.68
N ASN A 24 -25.72 7.94 1.72
CA ASN A 24 -24.77 8.83 2.39
C ASN A 24 -23.30 8.44 2.18
N GLU A 25 -23.03 7.31 1.51
CA GLU A 25 -21.68 6.77 1.33
C GLU A 25 -21.36 6.52 -0.12
N VAL A 26 -20.14 6.90 -0.50
CA VAL A 26 -19.61 6.76 -1.85
C VAL A 26 -18.23 6.13 -1.77
N TRP A 27 -18.02 5.06 -2.52
CA TRP A 27 -16.76 4.33 -2.59
C TRP A 27 -16.13 4.51 -3.96
N VAL A 28 -14.89 4.99 -3.97
CA VAL A 28 -14.06 5.10 -5.16
C VAL A 28 -13.06 3.94 -5.15
N LYS A 29 -13.15 3.07 -6.14
CA LYS A 29 -12.33 1.87 -6.29
C LYS A 29 -11.60 1.88 -7.62
N CYS A 30 -10.50 1.14 -7.73
CA CYS A 30 -9.80 0.93 -9.00
C CYS A 30 -9.99 -0.52 -9.47
N HIS A 31 -10.16 -0.75 -10.77
CA HIS A 31 -10.25 -2.11 -11.31
C HIS A 31 -8.88 -2.82 -11.37
N GLU A 32 -7.81 -2.04 -11.50
CA GLU A 32 -6.44 -2.54 -11.73
C GLU A 32 -5.63 -2.72 -10.43
N CYS A 33 -6.09 -2.16 -9.32
CA CYS A 33 -5.42 -2.27 -8.02
C CYS A 33 -6.43 -2.29 -6.87
N ASP A 34 -5.96 -2.66 -5.69
CA ASP A 34 -6.69 -2.70 -4.42
C ASP A 34 -6.94 -1.29 -3.82
N LEU A 35 -7.03 -0.25 -4.65
CA LEU A 35 -7.42 1.07 -4.17
C LEU A 35 -8.87 1.04 -3.71
N PHE A 36 -9.09 1.45 -2.46
CA PHE A 36 -10.40 1.68 -1.88
C PHE A 36 -10.39 3.01 -1.13
N LEU A 37 -11.31 3.91 -1.50
CA LEU A 37 -11.48 5.20 -0.85
C LEU A 37 -12.96 5.40 -0.56
N GLY A 38 -13.34 5.32 0.71
CA GLY A 38 -14.71 5.55 1.15
C GLY A 38 -14.87 6.98 1.63
N MET A 39 -15.89 7.69 1.15
CA MET A 39 -16.19 9.05 1.59
C MET A 39 -17.70 9.27 1.67
N SER A 40 -18.10 10.36 2.32
CA SER A 40 -19.51 10.76 2.38
C SER A 40 -20.02 11.24 1.01
N ASP A 41 -21.32 11.14 0.77
CA ASP A 41 -21.94 11.65 -0.46
C ASP A 41 -21.75 13.17 -0.62
N GLU A 42 -21.82 13.93 0.48
CA GLU A 42 -21.54 15.37 0.48
C GLU A 42 -20.10 15.69 0.06
N ASP A 43 -19.13 14.94 0.60
CA ASP A 43 -17.72 15.09 0.22
C ASP A 43 -17.50 14.74 -1.24
N TRP A 44 -18.12 13.66 -1.72
CA TRP A 44 -18.07 13.26 -3.11
C TRP A 44 -18.65 14.34 -4.04
N HIS A 45 -19.81 14.91 -3.71
CA HIS A 45 -20.41 15.99 -4.51
C HIS A 45 -19.50 17.21 -4.62
N ARG A 46 -18.82 17.59 -3.53
CA ARG A 46 -17.86 18.72 -3.51
C ARG A 46 -16.58 18.43 -4.28
N ILE A 47 -16.19 17.16 -4.38
CA ILE A 47 -15.01 16.70 -5.13
C ILE A 47 -15.35 16.60 -6.62
N HIS A 48 -16.45 15.93 -6.96
CA HIS A 48 -16.93 15.68 -8.32
C HIS A 48 -17.23 16.97 -9.09
N ASN A 49 -17.83 17.97 -8.45
CA ASN A 49 -18.14 19.26 -9.08
C ASN A 49 -16.94 20.22 -9.18
N SER A 50 -15.75 19.79 -8.75
CA SER A 50 -14.56 20.64 -8.79
C SER A 50 -13.80 20.47 -10.11
N PRO A 51 -13.26 21.56 -10.70
CA PRO A 51 -12.47 21.47 -11.94
C PRO A 51 -11.18 20.64 -11.78
N ASN A 52 -10.69 20.46 -10.55
CA ASN A 52 -9.46 19.72 -10.24
C ASN A 52 -9.76 18.38 -9.54
N LEU A 53 -10.64 17.57 -10.13
CA LEU A 53 -11.08 16.29 -9.58
C LEU A 53 -9.91 15.35 -9.24
N HIS A 54 -8.96 15.20 -10.16
CA HIS A 54 -7.78 14.36 -9.98
C HIS A 54 -6.93 14.77 -8.77
N GLU A 55 -6.64 16.07 -8.62
CA GLU A 55 -5.84 16.56 -7.49
C GLU A 55 -6.55 16.36 -6.15
N LYS A 56 -7.87 16.58 -6.12
CA LYS A 56 -8.67 16.36 -4.91
C LYS A 56 -8.69 14.89 -4.50
N ILE A 57 -8.92 13.96 -5.44
CA ILE A 57 -8.89 12.52 -5.13
C ILE A 57 -7.51 12.11 -4.62
N ALA A 58 -6.44 12.58 -5.27
CA ALA A 58 -5.07 12.32 -4.80
C ALA A 58 -4.80 12.92 -3.41
N LYS A 59 -5.38 14.07 -3.10
CA LYS A 59 -5.27 14.72 -1.78
C LYS A 59 -6.01 13.93 -0.71
N VAL A 60 -7.25 13.53 -0.96
CA VAL A 60 -8.04 12.71 -0.02
C VAL A 60 -7.35 11.37 0.21
N TYR A 61 -6.85 10.72 -0.85
CA TYR A 61 -6.06 9.50 -0.73
C TYR A 61 -4.81 9.69 0.14
N LYS A 62 -4.07 10.80 -0.02
CA LYS A 62 -2.93 11.13 0.84
C LYS A 62 -3.31 11.34 2.29
N THR A 63 -4.46 11.96 2.55
CA THR A 63 -4.95 12.24 3.90
C THR A 63 -5.38 10.96 4.61
N GLU A 64 -6.10 10.06 3.94
CA GLU A 64 -6.53 8.78 4.52
C GLU A 64 -5.41 7.75 4.59
N TYR A 65 -4.49 7.76 3.61
CA TYR A 65 -3.40 6.80 3.50
C TYR A 65 -2.03 7.49 3.47
N PRO A 66 -1.57 8.10 4.58
CA PRO A 66 -0.30 8.83 4.64
C PRO A 66 0.92 7.94 4.36
N LYS A 67 0.80 6.62 4.55
CA LYS A 67 1.87 5.64 4.32
C LYS A 67 1.95 5.12 2.88
N ALA A 68 0.91 5.28 2.07
CA ALA A 68 0.90 4.76 0.70
C ALA A 68 1.71 5.62 -0.29
N VAL A 69 2.16 6.81 0.12
CA VAL A 69 2.95 7.73 -0.72
C VAL A 69 4.45 7.63 -0.42
N SER A 70 4.87 6.93 0.64
CA SER A 70 6.28 6.58 0.84
C SER A 70 6.61 5.31 0.06
N GLY A 71 6.62 5.41 -1.27
CA GLY A 71 7.13 4.39 -2.18
C GLY A 71 8.64 4.25 -2.03
N GLY A 72 9.12 3.74 -0.90
CA GLY A 72 10.47 3.24 -0.76
C GLY A 72 10.61 1.98 -1.61
N SER A 73 11.72 1.84 -2.33
CA SER A 73 12.11 0.54 -2.86
C SER A 73 12.74 -0.28 -1.73
N CYS A 74 12.41 -1.57 -1.64
CA CYS A 74 13.09 -2.45 -0.70
C CYS A 74 14.59 -2.49 -1.01
N ARG A 75 15.45 -2.25 -0.02
CA ARG A 75 16.92 -2.32 -0.21
C ARG A 75 17.41 -3.70 -0.66
N ALA A 76 16.71 -4.77 -0.26
CA ALA A 76 17.12 -6.14 -0.54
C ALA A 76 16.61 -6.67 -1.89
N CYS A 77 15.35 -6.38 -2.25
CA CYS A 77 14.72 -6.95 -3.45
C CYS A 77 14.33 -5.93 -4.52
N LYS A 78 14.51 -4.61 -4.25
CA LYS A 78 14.09 -3.47 -5.10
C LYS A 78 12.62 -3.48 -5.52
N SER A 79 11.81 -4.41 -5.04
CA SER A 79 10.39 -4.49 -5.33
C SER A 79 9.63 -3.58 -4.36
N GLY A 80 8.89 -2.62 -4.91
CA GLY A 80 8.01 -1.72 -4.15
C GLY A 80 6.81 -2.51 -3.65
N LYS A 81 6.79 -2.78 -2.34
CA LYS A 81 5.60 -3.24 -1.64
C LYS A 81 5.50 -2.43 -0.36
N ASP A 82 4.31 -1.92 -0.12
CA ASP A 82 3.97 -0.73 0.68
C ASP A 82 4.15 -0.88 2.21
N ASP A 83 5.04 -1.78 2.62
CA ASP A 83 5.25 -2.16 4.02
C ASP A 83 6.74 -2.44 4.26
N LEU A 84 7.50 -1.35 4.41
CA LEU A 84 8.93 -1.36 4.67
C LEU A 84 9.20 -1.09 6.15
N ILE A 85 9.81 -2.05 6.82
CA ILE A 85 10.36 -1.88 8.16
C ILE A 85 11.87 -1.71 7.98
N PHE A 86 12.43 -0.56 8.39
CA PHE A 86 13.84 -0.20 8.15
C PHE A 86 14.28 -0.30 6.67
N GLY A 87 13.38 -0.01 5.72
CA GLY A 87 13.69 -0.08 4.28
C GLY A 87 13.82 -1.50 3.72
N ILE A 88 13.41 -2.52 4.47
CA ILE A 88 13.41 -3.93 4.08
C ILE A 88 11.96 -4.44 4.03
N CYS A 89 11.64 -5.22 2.99
CA CYS A 89 10.32 -5.80 2.79
C CYS A 89 10.04 -6.91 3.82
N LYS A 90 8.78 -7.10 4.26
CA LYS A 90 8.40 -8.18 5.20
C LYS A 90 8.92 -9.57 4.77
N SER A 91 8.81 -9.89 3.47
CA SER A 91 9.32 -11.16 2.91
C SER A 91 10.84 -11.30 3.05
N CYS A 92 11.56 -10.20 2.87
CA CYS A 92 13.02 -10.12 2.96
C CYS A 92 13.46 -10.25 4.42
N LEU A 93 12.78 -9.54 5.34
CA LEU A 93 13.02 -9.58 6.77
C LEU A 93 12.84 -11.01 7.32
N TYR A 94 11.78 -11.70 6.90
CA TYR A 94 11.51 -13.08 7.30
C TYR A 94 12.64 -14.04 6.89
N LYS A 95 13.17 -13.90 5.67
CA LYS A 95 14.34 -14.69 5.23
C LYS A 95 15.57 -14.44 6.08
N ILE A 96 15.85 -13.18 6.42
CA ILE A 96 16.99 -12.82 7.28
C ILE A 96 16.83 -13.43 8.68
N LEU A 97 15.63 -13.35 9.27
CA LEU A 97 15.35 -13.94 10.57
C LEU A 97 15.59 -15.46 10.58
N ILE A 98 15.16 -16.17 9.54
CA ILE A 98 15.42 -17.62 9.41
C ILE A 98 16.93 -17.90 9.37
N VAL A 99 17.69 -17.14 8.58
CA VAL A 99 19.14 -17.32 8.46
C VAL A 99 19.83 -17.11 9.81
N ILE A 100 19.45 -16.08 10.56
CA ILE A 100 19.98 -15.82 11.91
C ILE A 100 19.68 -16.99 12.85
N LEU A 101 18.46 -17.53 12.80
CA LEU A 101 18.03 -18.64 13.63
C LEU A 101 18.87 -19.90 13.34
N VAL A 102 19.09 -20.21 12.06
CA VAL A 102 19.95 -21.34 11.63
C VAL A 102 21.38 -21.16 12.14
N ILE A 103 21.95 -19.96 12.05
CA ILE A 103 23.30 -19.68 12.55
C ILE A 103 23.38 -19.88 14.07
N MET A 104 22.37 -19.43 14.83
CA MET A 104 22.31 -19.66 16.28
C MET A 104 22.28 -21.15 16.63
N VAL A 105 21.50 -21.96 15.89
CA VAL A 105 21.40 -23.40 16.12
C VAL A 105 22.74 -24.09 15.82
N ILE A 106 23.37 -23.78 14.68
CA ILE A 106 24.66 -24.36 14.30
C ILE A 106 25.76 -23.93 15.30
N GLY A 107 25.79 -22.66 15.69
CA GLY A 107 26.75 -22.15 16.67
C GLY A 107 26.59 -22.83 18.03
N SER A 108 25.35 -23.01 18.51
CA SER A 108 25.08 -23.75 19.74
C SER A 108 25.58 -25.19 19.65
N TYR A 109 25.38 -25.85 18.50
CA TYR A 109 25.84 -27.23 18.28
C TYR A 109 27.38 -27.32 18.25
N ALA A 110 28.05 -26.37 17.59
CA ALA A 110 29.52 -26.33 17.50
C ALA A 110 30.17 -26.11 18.87
N VAL A 111 29.61 -25.22 19.70
CA VAL A 111 30.07 -25.02 21.08
C VAL A 111 29.89 -26.31 21.88
N TRP A 112 28.74 -26.98 21.73
CA TRP A 112 28.48 -28.25 22.42
C TRP A 112 29.48 -29.35 22.03
N MET A 113 29.78 -29.47 20.74
CA MET A 113 30.76 -30.44 20.21
C MET A 113 32.21 -30.11 20.57
N SER A 114 32.51 -28.86 20.95
CA SER A 114 33.86 -28.45 21.35
C SER A 114 34.12 -28.67 22.85
N VAL A 115 33.06 -28.85 23.64
CA VAL A 115 33.12 -29.12 25.09
C VAL A 115 33.20 -30.63 25.39
N LEU A 116 32.81 -31.48 24.42
CA LEU A 116 32.72 -32.94 24.53
C LEU A 116 33.94 -33.62 23.92
#